data_AF-A0A2N0ZI99-F1
#
_entry.id   AF-A0A2N0ZI99-F1
#
_cell.length_a   1.000
_cell.length_b   1.000
_cell.length_c   1.000
_cell.angle_alpha   90.00
_cell.angle_beta   90.00
_cell.angle_gamma   90.00
#
_symmetry.space_group_name_H-M   'P 1'
#
loop_
_entity.id
_entity.type
_entity.pdbx_description
1 polymer ?
#
loop_
_entity_poly.entity_id
_entity_poly.type
_entity_poly.pdbx_seq_one_letter_code
_entity_poly.pdbx_strand_id
1 'polypeptide(L)'
;MINTLMKKNWLYVCGGIIAVIAAVLVYLRQPEDKPISIEQLLLEETKSTDIVDEEEEIDEIIVDVKGAVNRPGVYTASNQERVIDVINRAGGLSENADEMLVNFAQKVMDEMVIYIPVIGEEADGYTMQEIAGSQSANDGIININSATESELETLAGIGPSKAASIIEYREANGPFQQIEDIKKISGIGDKTFEKLKDSIKIK
;
A
#
# COMPACT_ATOMS: atom_id res chain seq x y z
N MET A 1 27.03 13.87 -91.17
CA MET A 1 25.72 13.44 -90.65
C MET A 1 25.78 12.20 -89.73
N ILE A 2 26.96 11.66 -89.41
CA ILE A 2 27.12 10.43 -88.59
C ILE A 2 27.12 10.72 -87.07
N ASN A 3 27.45 11.96 -86.67
CA ASN A 3 27.63 12.35 -85.27
C ASN A 3 26.32 12.53 -84.47
N THR A 4 25.16 12.57 -85.11
CA THR A 4 23.84 12.73 -84.45
C THR A 4 23.17 11.39 -84.14
N LEU A 5 23.40 10.35 -84.96
CA LEU A 5 22.87 9.00 -84.74
C LEU A 5 23.59 8.26 -83.59
N MET A 6 24.91 8.38 -83.49
CA MET A 6 25.67 7.81 -82.37
C MET A 6 25.31 8.45 -81.01
N LYS A 7 25.12 9.78 -80.97
CA LYS A 7 24.71 10.49 -79.73
C LYS A 7 23.32 10.08 -79.23
N LYS A 8 22.38 9.79 -80.14
CA LYS A 8 21.02 9.39 -79.78
C LYS A 8 20.98 8.00 -79.16
N ASN A 9 21.77 7.06 -79.68
CA ASN A 9 21.85 5.69 -79.14
C ASN A 9 22.63 5.63 -77.82
N TRP A 10 23.67 6.45 -77.66
CA TRP A 10 24.41 6.59 -76.40
C TRP A 10 23.50 7.08 -75.25
N LEU A 11 22.53 7.95 -75.56
CA LEU A 11 21.56 8.43 -74.58
C LEU A 11 20.69 7.31 -74.01
N TYR A 12 20.23 6.37 -74.85
CA TYR A 12 19.45 5.21 -74.39
C TYR A 12 20.29 4.21 -73.61
N VAL A 13 21.57 4.03 -73.99
CA VAL A 13 22.52 3.17 -73.24
C VAL A 13 22.79 3.76 -71.85
N CYS A 14 23.03 5.07 -71.74
CA CYS A 14 23.18 5.73 -70.45
C CYS A 14 21.90 5.66 -69.60
N GLY A 15 20.72 5.86 -70.22
CA GLY A 15 19.44 5.74 -69.52
C GLY A 15 19.18 4.34 -68.96
N GLY A 16 19.51 3.29 -69.74
CA GLY A 16 19.40 1.90 -69.30
C GLY A 16 20.33 1.58 -68.13
N ILE A 17 21.57 2.06 -68.16
CA ILE A 17 22.54 1.88 -67.07
C ILE A 17 22.05 2.58 -65.80
N ILE A 18 21.52 3.79 -65.90
CA ILE A 18 20.97 4.53 -64.74
C ILE A 18 19.77 3.79 -64.14
N ALA A 19 18.88 3.24 -64.96
CA ALA A 19 17.72 2.48 -64.49
C ALA A 19 18.14 1.19 -63.77
N VAL A 20 19.15 0.47 -64.27
CA VAL A 20 19.71 -0.72 -63.61
C VAL A 20 20.37 -0.33 -62.29
N ILE A 21 21.16 0.75 -62.26
CA ILE A 21 21.77 1.24 -61.02
C ILE A 21 20.70 1.66 -60.01
N ALA A 22 19.64 2.33 -60.43
CA ALA A 22 18.52 2.70 -59.55
C ALA A 22 17.78 1.46 -59.02
N ALA A 23 17.53 0.46 -59.87
CA ALA A 23 16.91 -0.80 -59.46
C ALA A 23 17.79 -1.59 -58.48
N VAL A 24 19.11 -1.62 -58.73
CA VAL A 24 20.09 -2.23 -57.81
C VAL A 24 20.17 -1.45 -56.51
N LEU A 25 20.15 -0.11 -56.54
CA LEU A 25 20.12 0.71 -55.33
C LEU A 25 18.83 0.52 -54.52
N VAL A 26 17.69 0.29 -55.18
CA VAL A 26 16.42 -0.05 -54.53
C VAL A 26 16.47 -1.46 -53.95
N TYR A 27 17.03 -2.43 -54.68
CA TYR A 27 17.20 -3.80 -54.22
C TYR A 27 18.16 -3.88 -53.03
N LEU A 28 19.26 -3.13 -53.05
CA LEU A 28 20.21 -2.97 -51.96
C LEU A 28 19.66 -2.13 -50.78
N ARG A 29 18.51 -1.45 -50.97
CA ARG A 29 17.78 -0.72 -49.92
C ARG A 29 16.63 -1.52 -49.32
N GLN A 30 16.39 -2.76 -49.76
CA GLN A 30 15.44 -3.61 -49.04
C GLN A 30 15.96 -3.80 -47.62
N PRO A 31 15.19 -3.42 -46.59
CA PRO A 31 15.60 -3.71 -45.22
C PRO A 31 15.71 -5.22 -45.09
N GLU A 32 16.88 -5.71 -44.71
CA GLU A 32 16.97 -7.09 -44.25
C GLU A 32 16.03 -7.20 -43.05
N ASP A 33 14.94 -7.95 -43.19
CA ASP A 33 14.16 -8.46 -42.07
C ASP A 33 15.11 -9.37 -41.28
N LYS A 34 15.92 -8.75 -40.41
CA LYS A 34 16.79 -9.47 -39.51
C LYS A 34 15.87 -10.33 -38.66
N PRO A 35 16.03 -11.66 -38.68
CA PRO A 35 15.26 -12.50 -37.78
C PRO A 35 15.56 -12.02 -36.36
N ILE A 36 14.49 -11.74 -35.62
CA ILE A 36 14.56 -11.34 -34.22
C ILE A 36 15.44 -12.38 -33.51
N SER A 37 16.61 -11.95 -33.06
CA SER A 37 17.52 -12.82 -32.32
C SER A 37 16.85 -13.15 -30.98
N ILE A 38 16.86 -14.43 -30.60
CA ILE A 38 16.35 -14.87 -29.30
C ILE A 38 17.09 -14.14 -28.15
N GLU A 39 18.34 -13.73 -28.35
CA GLU A 39 19.07 -12.87 -27.39
C GLU A 39 18.45 -11.48 -27.23
N GLN A 40 17.80 -10.94 -28.26
CA GLN A 40 17.15 -9.63 -28.21
C GLN A 40 15.75 -9.72 -27.57
N LEU A 41 15.05 -10.84 -27.77
CA LEU A 41 13.82 -11.16 -27.05
C LEU A 41 14.11 -11.39 -25.55
N LEU A 42 15.20 -12.09 -25.24
CA LEU A 42 15.67 -12.29 -23.86
C LEU A 42 16.18 -10.98 -23.24
N LEU A 43 16.82 -10.09 -24.00
CA LEU A 43 17.26 -8.77 -23.51
C LEU A 43 16.09 -7.80 -23.27
N GLU A 44 15.02 -7.87 -24.05
CA GLU A 44 13.79 -7.09 -23.79
C GLU A 44 13.02 -7.67 -22.59
N GLU A 45 13.01 -8.99 -22.39
CA GLU A 45 12.54 -9.61 -21.15
C GLU A 45 13.43 -9.26 -19.94
N THR A 46 14.72 -8.95 -20.11
CA THR A 46 15.59 -8.52 -19.00
C THR A 46 15.67 -7.01 -18.77
N LYS A 47 15.05 -6.16 -19.63
CA LYS A 47 15.16 -4.69 -19.52
C LYS A 47 13.86 -3.97 -19.13
N SER A 48 12.77 -4.71 -18.95
CA SER A 48 11.60 -4.26 -18.16
C SER A 48 11.43 -5.16 -16.93
N THR A 49 12.56 -5.43 -16.30
CA THR A 49 12.66 -5.88 -14.92
C THR A 49 13.71 -5.00 -14.23
N ASP A 50 13.53 -3.68 -14.33
CA ASP A 50 13.73 -2.83 -13.15
C ASP A 50 12.47 -3.02 -12.27
N ILE A 51 12.21 -4.27 -11.87
CA ILE A 51 11.45 -4.53 -10.66
C ILE A 51 12.48 -4.16 -9.61
N VAL A 52 12.35 -2.95 -9.10
CA VAL A 52 12.77 -2.68 -7.73
C VAL A 52 12.27 -3.88 -6.95
N ASP A 53 13.18 -4.66 -6.37
CA ASP A 53 12.86 -5.53 -5.24
C ASP A 53 12.29 -4.62 -4.14
N GLU A 54 11.09 -4.08 -4.35
CA GLU A 54 10.09 -4.01 -3.31
C GLU A 54 9.81 -5.48 -3.04
N GLU A 55 10.58 -6.04 -2.10
CA GLU A 55 9.96 -6.93 -1.14
C GLU A 55 8.68 -6.18 -0.74
N GLU A 56 7.54 -6.50 -1.37
CA GLU A 56 6.26 -6.16 -0.80
C GLU A 56 6.37 -6.79 0.58
N GLU A 57 6.64 -5.97 1.60
CA GLU A 57 6.36 -6.30 2.98
C GLU A 57 4.87 -6.60 2.95
N ILE A 58 4.54 -7.87 2.69
CA ILE A 58 3.25 -8.43 2.97
C ILE A 58 3.15 -8.35 4.47
N ASP A 59 2.66 -7.20 4.93
CA ASP A 59 2.15 -7.02 6.28
C ASP A 59 1.07 -8.09 6.44
N GLU A 60 1.49 -9.27 6.92
CA GLU A 60 0.62 -10.41 7.17
C GLU A 60 -0.22 -10.04 8.38
N ILE A 61 -1.41 -9.49 8.10
CA ILE A 61 -2.37 -9.08 9.10
C ILE A 61 -3.12 -10.32 9.57
N ILE A 62 -3.17 -10.53 10.88
CA ILE A 62 -3.91 -11.61 11.51
C ILE A 62 -5.19 -11.07 12.15
N VAL A 63 -6.33 -11.64 11.75
CA VAL A 63 -7.67 -11.20 12.16
C VAL A 63 -8.44 -12.36 12.78
N ASP A 64 -9.07 -12.16 13.93
CA ASP A 64 -9.92 -13.14 14.61
C ASP A 64 -11.40 -12.89 14.28
N VAL A 65 -12.05 -13.82 13.57
CA VAL A 65 -13.45 -13.71 13.15
C VAL A 65 -14.37 -14.54 14.04
N LYS A 66 -15.39 -13.90 14.61
CA LYS A 66 -16.33 -14.46 15.59
C LYS A 66 -17.78 -14.17 15.24
N GLY A 67 -18.67 -14.88 15.93
CA GLY A 67 -20.12 -14.65 15.84
C GLY A 67 -20.77 -15.39 14.68
N ALA A 68 -21.76 -14.75 14.06
CA ALA A 68 -22.67 -15.29 13.05
C ALA A 68 -22.03 -15.40 11.65
N VAL A 69 -20.97 -16.20 11.55
CA VAL A 69 -20.29 -16.56 10.30
C VAL A 69 -20.24 -18.08 10.14
N ASN A 70 -20.11 -18.56 8.90
CA ASN A 70 -20.12 -20.00 8.64
C ASN A 70 -18.89 -20.73 9.20
N ARG A 71 -17.73 -20.07 9.23
CA ARG A 71 -16.48 -20.64 9.73
C ARG A 71 -15.75 -19.61 10.62
N PRO A 72 -16.13 -19.47 11.90
CA PRO A 72 -15.37 -18.65 12.83
C PRO A 72 -13.93 -19.15 12.99
N GLY A 73 -13.00 -18.24 13.26
CA GLY A 73 -11.59 -18.57 13.42
C GLY A 73 -10.66 -17.43 13.03
N VAL A 74 -9.36 -17.71 13.07
CA VAL A 74 -8.31 -16.75 12.73
C VAL A 74 -7.96 -16.84 11.24
N TYR A 75 -7.85 -15.69 10.60
CA TYR A 75 -7.58 -15.53 9.18
C TYR A 75 -6.42 -14.57 8.96
N THR A 76 -5.63 -14.86 7.92
CA THR A 76 -4.64 -13.91 7.41
C THR A 76 -5.28 -13.00 6.37
N ALA A 77 -4.78 -11.77 6.28
CA ALA A 77 -5.21 -10.75 5.33
C ALA A 77 -4.03 -9.83 4.98
N SER A 78 -4.22 -8.96 3.97
CA SER A 78 -3.26 -7.89 3.65
C SER A 78 -3.80 -6.53 4.11
N ASN A 79 -2.91 -5.53 4.22
CA ASN A 79 -3.26 -4.15 4.61
C ASN A 79 -4.19 -3.40 3.62
N GLN A 80 -4.52 -4.02 2.49
CA GLN A 80 -5.46 -3.50 1.50
C GLN A 80 -6.85 -4.16 1.60
N GLU A 81 -6.96 -5.30 2.27
CA GLU A 81 -8.22 -6.04 2.41
C GLU A 81 -9.20 -5.34 3.36
N ARG A 82 -10.48 -5.63 3.16
CA ARG A 82 -11.60 -5.13 3.96
C ARG A 82 -12.26 -6.27 4.74
N VAL A 83 -13.08 -5.90 5.71
CA VAL A 83 -13.87 -6.82 6.55
C VAL A 83 -14.64 -7.82 5.67
N ILE A 84 -15.25 -7.36 4.56
CA ILE A 84 -15.96 -8.24 3.64
C ILE A 84 -15.10 -9.35 3.04
N ASP A 85 -13.82 -9.07 2.74
CA ASP A 85 -12.92 -10.04 2.12
C ASP A 85 -12.61 -11.17 3.10
N VAL A 86 -12.36 -10.82 4.36
CA VAL A 86 -12.12 -11.78 5.44
C VAL A 86 -13.38 -12.57 5.78
N ILE A 87 -14.55 -11.93 5.81
CA ILE A 87 -15.83 -12.63 6.03
C ILE A 87 -16.15 -13.62 4.91
N ASN A 88 -15.87 -13.26 3.65
CA ASN A 88 -16.02 -14.19 2.52
C ASN A 88 -15.10 -15.40 2.67
N ARG A 89 -13.86 -15.18 3.12
CA ARG A 89 -12.90 -16.25 3.44
C ARG A 89 -13.37 -17.13 4.60
N ALA A 90 -14.08 -16.53 5.57
CA ALA A 90 -14.79 -17.24 6.64
C ALA A 90 -16.06 -17.97 6.19
N GLY A 91 -16.28 -18.09 4.89
CA GLY A 91 -17.43 -18.77 4.30
C GLY A 91 -18.70 -17.93 4.26
N GLY A 92 -18.60 -16.63 4.54
CA GLY A 92 -19.73 -15.70 4.58
C GLY A 92 -20.50 -15.70 5.90
N LEU A 93 -21.53 -14.86 5.94
CA LEU A 93 -22.45 -14.74 7.07
C LEU A 93 -23.30 -16.02 7.23
N SER A 94 -23.70 -16.32 8.47
CA SER A 94 -24.72 -17.34 8.73
C SER A 94 -26.14 -16.79 8.51
N GLU A 95 -27.15 -17.66 8.42
CA GLU A 95 -28.54 -17.26 8.12
C GLU A 95 -29.17 -16.32 9.17
N ASN A 96 -28.66 -16.35 10.39
CA ASN A 96 -29.13 -15.55 11.51
C ASN A 96 -28.25 -14.32 11.79
N ALA A 97 -27.29 -13.99 10.90
CA ALA A 97 -26.42 -12.83 11.06
C ALA A 97 -27.18 -11.51 10.86
N ASP A 98 -26.85 -10.50 11.65
CA ASP A 98 -27.32 -9.14 11.46
C ASP A 98 -26.28 -8.29 10.70
N GLU A 99 -26.49 -8.18 9.38
CA GLU A 99 -25.60 -7.40 8.51
C GLU A 99 -25.71 -5.88 8.73
N MET A 100 -26.81 -5.39 9.32
CA MET A 100 -27.05 -3.95 9.48
C MET A 100 -26.10 -3.30 10.49
N LEU A 101 -25.50 -4.11 11.37
CA LEU A 101 -24.61 -3.66 12.44
C LEU A 101 -23.12 -3.71 12.06
N VAL A 102 -22.78 -4.13 10.83
CA VAL A 102 -21.39 -4.39 10.42
C VAL A 102 -20.96 -3.45 9.30
N ASN A 103 -19.81 -2.78 9.48
CA ASN A 103 -19.18 -2.00 8.43
C ASN A 103 -18.27 -2.86 7.55
N PHE A 104 -18.84 -3.54 6.56
CA PHE A 104 -18.11 -4.42 5.63
C PHE A 104 -17.02 -3.72 4.81
N ALA A 105 -17.14 -2.41 4.64
CA ALA A 105 -16.16 -1.61 3.92
C ALA A 105 -14.94 -1.25 4.77
N GLN A 106 -14.93 -1.51 6.08
CA GLN A 106 -13.78 -1.20 6.91
C GLN A 106 -12.54 -1.99 6.47
N LYS A 107 -11.37 -1.34 6.41
CA LYS A 107 -10.10 -2.03 6.21
C LYS A 107 -9.76 -2.89 7.42
N VAL A 108 -9.11 -4.02 7.19
CA VAL A 108 -8.61 -4.84 8.29
C VAL A 108 -7.26 -4.34 8.78
N MET A 109 -6.99 -4.58 10.07
CA MET A 109 -5.75 -4.22 10.75
C MET A 109 -5.25 -5.45 11.50
N ASP A 110 -3.95 -5.49 11.76
CA ASP A 110 -3.38 -6.57 12.57
C ASP A 110 -3.99 -6.62 13.97
N GLU A 111 -4.12 -7.83 14.51
CA GLU A 111 -4.75 -8.14 15.80
C GLU A 111 -6.25 -7.77 15.89
N MET A 112 -6.89 -7.41 14.78
CA MET A 112 -8.30 -7.02 14.75
C MET A 112 -9.22 -8.22 15.06
N VAL A 113 -10.29 -7.98 15.84
CA VAL A 113 -11.39 -8.93 16.02
C VAL A 113 -12.60 -8.46 15.21
N ILE A 114 -13.09 -9.31 14.30
CA ILE A 114 -14.32 -9.09 13.56
C ILE A 114 -15.42 -9.91 14.23
N TYR A 115 -16.35 -9.25 14.91
CA TYR A 115 -17.54 -9.90 15.45
C TYR A 115 -18.74 -9.63 14.56
N ILE A 116 -19.47 -10.69 14.19
CA ILE A 116 -20.73 -10.61 13.47
C ILE A 116 -21.88 -10.95 14.42
N PRO A 117 -22.77 -10.00 14.75
CA PRO A 117 -23.90 -10.24 15.65
C PRO A 117 -24.98 -11.10 15.00
N VAL A 118 -25.85 -11.72 15.81
CA VAL A 118 -27.10 -12.33 15.33
C VAL A 118 -28.26 -11.34 15.32
N ILE A 119 -29.29 -11.58 14.52
CA ILE A 119 -30.49 -10.73 14.44
C ILE A 119 -31.14 -10.60 15.81
N GLY A 120 -31.31 -9.35 16.27
CA GLY A 120 -31.91 -9.03 17.57
C GLY A 120 -30.95 -9.13 18.75
N GLU A 121 -29.66 -9.38 18.50
CA GLU A 121 -28.60 -9.10 19.46
C GLU A 121 -28.43 -7.59 19.54
N GLU A 122 -28.79 -7.00 20.69
CA GLU A 122 -28.34 -5.66 21.03
C GLU A 122 -26.80 -5.73 21.05
N ALA A 123 -26.14 -4.90 20.24
CA ALA A 123 -24.69 -4.84 20.21
C ALA A 123 -24.18 -4.26 21.55
N ASP A 124 -24.19 -5.08 22.61
CA ASP A 124 -23.58 -4.79 23.90
C ASP A 124 -22.06 -4.70 23.67
N GLY A 125 -21.58 -3.49 23.36
CA GLY A 125 -20.17 -3.13 23.41
C GLY A 125 -19.29 -3.55 22.22
N TYR A 126 -19.82 -4.20 21.18
CA TYR A 126 -19.08 -4.42 19.93
C TYR A 126 -19.46 -3.39 18.86
N THR A 127 -19.53 -2.12 19.25
CA THR A 127 -19.51 -1.04 18.26
C THR A 127 -18.17 -1.11 17.53
N MET A 128 -18.22 -1.43 16.23
CA MET A 128 -17.11 -1.36 15.25
C MET A 128 -16.41 0.01 15.16
N GLN A 129 -16.71 0.94 16.08
CA GLN A 129 -16.09 2.24 16.24
C GLN A 129 -15.11 2.32 17.43
N GLU A 130 -15.01 1.29 18.27
CA GLU A 130 -14.01 1.22 19.36
C GLU A 130 -12.79 0.32 19.05
N ILE A 131 -12.81 -0.44 17.94
CA ILE A 131 -11.70 -1.35 17.58
C ILE A 131 -10.69 -0.69 16.62
N ALA A 132 -11.04 0.44 15.98
CA ALA A 132 -10.08 1.29 15.24
C ALA A 132 -9.36 2.31 16.14
N GLY A 133 -9.46 2.16 17.47
CA GLY A 133 -8.78 2.99 18.48
C GLY A 133 -8.39 2.22 19.74
N SER A 134 -8.45 0.88 19.72
CA SER A 134 -7.86 0.03 20.76
C SER A 134 -6.64 -0.70 20.19
N GLN A 135 -5.67 0.06 19.68
CA GLN A 135 -4.30 -0.44 19.64
C GLN A 135 -3.75 -0.41 21.07
N SER A 136 -4.08 -1.45 21.83
CA SER A 136 -3.25 -2.07 22.88
C SER A 136 -4.10 -2.56 24.03
N ALA A 137 -4.52 -3.82 23.95
CA ALA A 137 -4.36 -4.69 25.11
C ALA A 137 -2.85 -4.99 25.33
N ASN A 138 -2.02 -3.95 25.47
CA ASN A 138 -0.62 -4.04 25.88
C ASN A 138 -0.48 -3.27 27.19
N ASP A 139 -0.52 -3.97 28.33
CA ASP A 139 0.02 -3.56 29.64
C ASP A 139 -0.33 -2.15 30.19
N GLY A 140 -1.27 -1.42 29.60
CA GLY A 140 -1.50 0.00 29.91
C GLY A 140 -0.38 0.94 29.43
N ILE A 141 0.43 0.53 28.45
CA ILE A 141 1.56 1.33 27.93
C ILE A 141 1.19 1.99 26.59
N ILE A 142 1.11 3.32 26.59
CA ILE A 142 0.62 4.15 25.49
C ILE A 142 1.77 4.68 24.61
N ASN A 143 1.63 4.57 23.29
CA ASN A 143 2.59 5.17 22.36
C ASN A 143 2.31 6.67 22.18
N ILE A 144 3.21 7.54 22.67
CA ILE A 144 3.01 9.00 22.62
C ILE A 144 3.06 9.60 21.21
N ASN A 145 3.68 8.90 20.24
CA ASN A 145 3.77 9.37 18.85
C ASN A 145 2.51 9.06 18.03
N SER A 146 1.73 8.05 18.42
CA SER A 146 0.55 7.62 17.65
C SER A 146 -0.77 7.72 18.43
N ALA A 147 -0.72 7.87 19.76
CA ALA A 147 -1.92 7.92 20.58
C ALA A 147 -2.84 9.09 20.22
N THR A 148 -4.13 8.82 20.27
CA THR A 148 -5.23 9.79 20.19
C THR A 148 -5.32 10.61 21.47
N GLU A 149 -6.06 11.73 21.41
CA GLU A 149 -6.29 12.58 22.58
C GLU A 149 -6.92 11.80 23.72
N SER A 150 -7.95 11.00 23.43
CA SER A 150 -8.64 10.17 24.41
C SER A 150 -7.71 9.11 25.05
N GLU A 151 -6.82 8.49 24.28
CA GLU A 151 -5.85 7.54 24.84
C GLU A 151 -4.86 8.26 25.76
N LEU A 152 -4.34 9.42 25.36
CA LEU A 152 -3.44 10.22 26.19
C LEU A 152 -4.08 10.67 27.50
N GLU A 153 -5.39 10.98 27.50
CA GLU A 153 -6.13 11.36 28.71
C GLU A 153 -6.28 10.23 29.74
N THR A 154 -6.09 8.97 29.35
CA THR A 154 -6.08 7.85 30.30
C THR A 154 -4.82 7.84 31.19
N LEU A 155 -3.77 8.57 30.79
CA LEU A 155 -2.52 8.65 31.52
C LEU A 155 -2.63 9.47 32.81
N ALA A 156 -2.03 8.97 33.89
CA ALA A 156 -2.09 9.60 35.20
C ALA A 156 -1.53 11.04 35.21
N GLY A 157 -2.41 12.02 35.38
CA GLY A 157 -2.03 13.44 35.44
C GLY A 157 -1.93 14.12 34.07
N ILE A 158 -2.39 13.45 33.01
CA ILE A 158 -2.73 14.04 31.71
C ILE A 158 -4.24 14.25 31.68
N GLY A 159 -4.65 15.42 31.20
CA GLY A 159 -6.04 15.76 30.92
C GLY A 159 -6.11 16.54 29.62
N PRO A 160 -7.30 17.00 29.19
CA PRO A 160 -7.52 17.50 27.82
C PRO A 160 -6.49 18.53 27.36
N SER A 161 -6.18 19.51 28.20
CA SER A 161 -5.18 20.55 27.88
C SER A 161 -3.77 20.00 27.63
N LYS A 162 -3.34 18.98 28.39
CA LYS A 162 -2.01 18.37 28.21
C LYS A 162 -1.99 17.39 27.05
N ALA A 163 -3.07 16.63 26.85
CA ALA A 163 -3.23 15.73 25.71
C ALA A 163 -3.15 16.53 24.39
N ALA A 164 -3.91 17.62 24.29
CA ALA A 164 -3.82 18.55 23.17
C ALA A 164 -2.38 19.10 22.96
N SER A 165 -1.70 19.48 24.05
CA SER A 165 -0.31 19.97 23.96
C SER A 165 0.69 18.91 23.48
N ILE A 166 0.47 17.62 23.80
CA ILE A 166 1.29 16.51 23.30
C ILE A 166 1.13 16.36 21.79
N ILE A 167 -0.11 16.41 21.31
CA ILE A 167 -0.44 16.31 19.88
C ILE A 167 0.14 17.51 19.12
N GLU A 168 -0.09 18.72 19.61
CA GLU A 168 0.46 19.94 19.01
C GLU A 168 1.99 19.91 18.95
N TYR A 169 2.65 19.42 20.01
CA TYR A 169 4.10 19.31 20.03
C TYR A 169 4.62 18.39 18.93
N ARG A 170 4.05 17.18 18.77
CA ARG A 170 4.52 16.22 17.77
C ARG A 170 4.19 16.65 16.33
N GLU A 171 3.13 17.42 16.13
CA GLU A 171 2.80 18.01 14.84
C GLU A 171 3.74 19.16 14.46
N ALA A 172 4.11 20.00 15.43
CA ALA A 172 4.97 21.17 15.18
C ALA A 172 6.47 20.85 15.16
N ASN A 173 6.92 19.89 15.98
CA ASN A 173 8.34 19.58 16.19
C ASN A 173 8.75 18.21 15.65
N GLY A 174 7.80 17.43 15.13
CA GLY A 174 8.00 16.04 14.75
C GLY A 174 7.89 15.06 15.93
N PRO A 175 8.01 13.75 15.66
CA PRO A 175 7.82 12.71 16.67
C PRO A 175 8.86 12.81 17.81
N PHE A 176 8.42 12.45 19.02
CA PHE A 176 9.30 12.30 20.19
C PHE A 176 10.35 11.22 19.89
N GLN A 177 11.61 11.50 20.25
CA GLN A 177 12.73 10.59 20.00
C GLN A 177 13.03 9.73 21.24
N GLN A 178 12.76 10.26 22.43
CA GLN A 178 12.90 9.57 23.70
C GLN A 178 11.74 9.93 24.64
N ILE A 179 11.40 9.04 25.57
CA ILE A 179 10.22 9.23 26.45
C ILE A 179 10.35 10.50 27.30
N GLU A 180 11.57 10.91 27.65
CA GLU A 180 11.84 12.12 28.43
C GLU A 180 11.52 13.42 27.65
N ASP A 181 11.43 13.36 26.32
CA ASP A 181 11.08 14.51 25.49
C ASP A 181 9.68 15.05 25.82
N ILE A 182 8.82 14.22 26.43
CA ILE A 182 7.50 14.65 26.91
C ILE A 182 7.60 15.79 27.95
N LYS A 183 8.75 15.95 28.61
CA LYS A 183 9.02 17.05 29.54
C LYS A 183 9.16 18.42 28.87
N LYS A 184 9.27 18.46 27.55
CA LYS A 184 9.29 19.71 26.77
C LYS A 184 7.90 20.36 26.70
N ILE A 185 6.85 19.61 27.04
CA ILE A 185 5.48 20.09 27.07
C ILE A 185 5.20 20.86 28.36
N SER A 186 4.57 22.02 28.22
CA SER A 186 4.15 22.85 29.35
C SER A 186 3.24 22.08 30.30
N GLY A 187 3.59 22.04 31.58
CA GLY A 187 2.81 21.32 32.61
C GLY A 187 3.17 19.84 32.80
N ILE A 188 4.17 19.32 32.07
CA ILE A 188 4.76 18.00 32.28
C ILE A 188 6.20 18.17 32.80
N GLY A 189 6.34 18.28 34.11
CA GLY A 189 7.65 18.30 34.78
C GLY A 189 8.08 16.92 35.29
N ASP A 190 9.22 16.85 35.98
CA ASP A 190 9.78 15.60 36.52
C ASP A 190 8.76 14.77 37.31
N LYS A 191 7.98 15.43 38.18
CA LYS A 191 6.96 14.75 38.99
C LYS A 191 5.85 14.10 38.19
N THR A 192 5.48 14.69 37.05
CA THR A 192 4.48 14.14 36.16
C THR A 192 5.11 13.03 35.34
N PHE A 193 6.30 13.26 34.80
CA PHE A 193 7.06 12.27 34.03
C PHE A 193 7.31 10.97 34.82
N GLU A 194 7.70 11.05 36.09
CA GLU A 194 7.92 9.87 36.93
C GLU A 194 6.68 8.99 37.09
N LYS A 195 5.47 9.56 36.96
CA LYS A 195 4.21 8.81 36.99
C LYS A 195 3.83 8.23 35.62
N LEU A 196 4.42 8.76 34.55
CA LEU A 196 4.09 8.43 33.18
C LEU A 196 5.06 7.44 32.56
N LYS A 197 6.34 7.48 32.97
CA LYS A 197 7.44 6.74 32.32
C LYS A 197 7.19 5.24 32.14
N ASP A 198 6.44 4.62 33.05
CA ASP A 198 6.12 3.19 33.02
C ASP A 198 4.85 2.89 32.19
N SER A 199 4.09 3.93 31.81
CA SER A 199 2.84 3.85 31.05
C SER A 199 2.96 4.47 29.66
N ILE A 200 4.15 4.88 29.24
CA ILE A 200 4.39 5.45 27.91
C ILE A 200 5.54 4.74 27.20
N LYS A 201 5.45 4.68 25.86
CA LYS A 201 6.49 4.15 24.98
C LYS A 201 6.61 4.99 23.70
N ILE A 202 7.67 4.73 22.95
CA ILE A 202 7.90 5.23 21.60
C ILE A 202 8.06 4.00 20.69
N LYS A 203 7.45 4.03 19.50
CA LYS A 203 7.62 3.05 18.42
C LYS A 203 8.06 3.80 17.17
#